data_AF-A0AAN7LKE5-F1
#
_entry.id   AF-A0AAN7LKE5-F1
#
_cell.length_a   1.000
_cell.length_b   1.000
_cell.length_c   1.000
_cell.angle_alpha   90.00
_cell.angle_beta   90.00
_cell.angle_gamma   90.00
#
_symmetry.space_group_name_H-M   'P 1'
#
loop_
_entity.id
_entity.type
_entity.pdbx_description
1 polymer ?
#
loop_
_entity_poly.entity_id
_entity_poly.type
_entity_poly.pdbx_seq_one_letter_code
_entity_poly.pdbx_strand_id
1 'polypeptide(L)'
;MYITRNHPHHLVLILHIFLHRVVEIMRRDAVKDTAKNPNAVYARLLVNQVDRKLVKQTVMTSVYGVTYIGAREQIKRRLKERNILPDDMQMFGASCYAAKITLTALGEMFKAARSIMSWLGDCAKVIASDNLPVRWTTPLGLPVVQPYRQLGRHLIKTSLQVLTLQRETDKVMMKRQRTAFPPNFVHSLDGSHMMMTAVACKKAGLNFAGVHDSYWTHACDVEKMNRILREKFVELYDAPILENVSIVQIFGKP
;
A
#
# COMPACT_ATOMS: atom_id res chain seq x y z
N MET A 1 17.94 18.85 -13.61
CA MET A 1 17.49 17.47 -13.34
C MET A 1 15.96 17.50 -13.39
N TYR A 2 15.34 16.82 -14.35
CA TYR A 2 13.89 16.88 -14.53
C TYR A 2 13.23 15.74 -13.73
N ILE A 3 12.17 16.05 -13.00
CA ILE A 3 11.44 15.06 -12.22
C ILE A 3 10.35 14.50 -13.13
N THR A 4 10.56 13.31 -13.69
CA THR A 4 9.42 12.50 -14.09
C THR A 4 8.85 11.90 -12.81
N ARG A 5 7.85 12.57 -12.21
CA ARG A 5 7.00 11.85 -11.25
C ARG A 5 6.38 10.73 -12.05
N ASN A 6 6.51 9.50 -11.57
CA ASN A 6 5.78 8.34 -12.07
C ASN A 6 4.30 8.51 -11.66
N HIS A 7 3.69 9.61 -12.09
CA HIS A 7 2.25 9.77 -12.15
C HIS A 7 1.88 9.51 -13.59
N PRO A 8 1.76 8.22 -13.97
CA PRO A 8 1.16 7.91 -15.25
C PRO A 8 -0.19 8.61 -15.27
N HIS A 9 -0.57 9.16 -16.42
CA HIS A 9 -1.94 9.63 -16.65
C HIS A 9 -2.97 8.58 -16.20
N HIS A 10 -2.61 7.29 -16.18
CA HIS A 10 -3.36 6.18 -15.59
C HIS A 10 -3.64 6.28 -14.08
N LEU A 11 -2.73 6.75 -13.22
CA LEU A 11 -3.00 6.89 -11.78
C LEU A 11 -3.91 8.08 -11.49
N VAL A 12 -3.81 9.14 -12.30
CA VAL A 12 -4.75 10.27 -12.27
C VAL A 12 -6.13 9.84 -12.77
N LEU A 13 -6.18 8.99 -13.80
CA LEU A 13 -7.40 8.42 -14.35
C LEU A 13 -8.05 7.43 -13.37
N ILE A 14 -7.29 6.52 -12.78
CA ILE A 14 -7.76 5.57 -11.77
C ILE A 14 -8.30 6.33 -10.56
N LEU A 15 -7.61 7.38 -10.09
CA LEU A 15 -8.08 8.18 -8.97
C LEU A 15 -9.30 9.02 -9.34
N HIS A 16 -9.45 9.45 -10.61
CA HIS A 16 -10.67 10.10 -11.11
C HIS A 16 -11.85 9.15 -11.20
N ILE A 17 -11.67 7.97 -11.80
CA ILE A 17 -12.69 6.92 -11.87
C ILE A 17 -13.10 6.52 -10.45
N PHE A 18 -12.12 6.39 -9.56
CA PHE A 18 -12.34 6.10 -8.15
C PHE A 18 -13.14 7.19 -7.46
N LEU A 19 -12.73 8.45 -7.60
CA LEU A 19 -13.44 9.59 -7.04
C LEU A 19 -14.89 9.62 -7.55
N HIS A 20 -15.08 9.43 -8.85
CA HIS A 20 -16.40 9.37 -9.46
C HIS A 20 -17.26 8.27 -8.83
N ARG A 21 -16.69 7.07 -8.63
CA ARG A 21 -17.39 5.95 -8.00
C ARG A 21 -17.77 6.23 -6.55
N VAL A 22 -16.87 6.83 -5.76
CA VAL A 22 -17.16 7.23 -4.38
C VAL A 22 -18.29 8.26 -4.34
N VAL A 23 -18.23 9.29 -5.19
CA VAL A 23 -19.26 10.33 -5.28
C VAL A 23 -20.60 9.75 -5.72
N GLU A 24 -20.61 8.82 -6.68
CA GLU A 24 -21.82 8.12 -7.16
C GLU A 24 -22.51 7.36 -6.01
N ILE A 25 -21.74 6.58 -5.23
CA ILE A 25 -22.27 5.84 -4.09
C ILE A 25 -22.83 6.80 -3.03
N MET A 26 -22.11 7.89 -2.73
CA MET A 26 -22.57 8.89 -1.75
C MET A 26 -23.83 9.63 -2.23
N ARG A 27 -23.93 10.00 -3.51
CA ARG A 27 -25.14 10.61 -4.08
C ARG A 27 -26.33 9.66 -3.97
N ARG A 28 -26.13 8.38 -4.31
CA ARG A 28 -27.17 7.36 -4.16
C ARG A 28 -27.64 7.21 -2.72
N ASP A 29 -26.72 7.25 -1.76
CA ASP A 29 -27.05 7.16 -0.34
C ASP A 29 -27.70 8.45 0.20
N ALA A 30 -27.33 9.62 -0.33
CA ALA A 30 -27.88 10.91 0.08
C ALA A 30 -29.38 11.05 -0.22
N VAL A 31 -29.86 10.42 -1.31
CA VAL A 31 -31.29 10.43 -1.69
C VAL A 31 -32.13 9.47 -0.83
N LYS A 32 -31.50 8.56 -0.07
CA LYS A 32 -32.24 7.63 0.80
C LYS A 32 -32.87 8.36 1.98
N ASP A 33 -33.97 7.79 2.46
CA ASP A 33 -34.68 8.23 3.66
C ASP A 33 -33.79 8.07 4.90
N THR A 34 -33.64 9.16 5.65
CA THR A 34 -32.82 9.24 6.87
C THR A 34 -33.39 8.41 8.02
N ALA A 35 -34.71 8.16 8.03
CA ALA A 35 -35.35 7.30 9.03
C ALA A 35 -34.98 5.82 8.86
N LYS A 36 -34.77 5.39 7.60
CA LYS A 36 -34.39 4.00 7.26
C LYS A 36 -32.88 3.80 7.16
N ASN A 37 -32.11 4.84 6.86
CA ASN A 37 -30.67 4.76 6.77
C ASN A 37 -30.00 5.98 7.44
N PRO A 38 -29.48 5.81 8.67
CA PRO A 38 -28.77 6.88 9.39
C PRO A 38 -27.59 7.46 8.61
N ASN A 39 -27.00 6.67 7.68
CA ASN A 39 -25.88 7.11 6.87
C ASN A 39 -26.25 8.15 5.81
N ALA A 40 -27.54 8.31 5.47
CA ALA A 40 -27.98 9.28 4.48
C ALA A 40 -27.69 10.74 4.92
N VAL A 41 -27.68 11.00 6.23
CA VAL A 41 -27.29 12.32 6.80
C VAL A 41 -25.83 12.63 6.48
N TYR A 42 -24.93 11.68 6.76
CA TYR A 42 -23.49 11.84 6.47
C TYR A 42 -23.22 11.92 4.97
N ALA A 43 -23.98 11.18 4.15
CA ALA A 43 -23.87 11.24 2.69
C ALA A 43 -24.21 12.62 2.14
N ARG A 44 -25.31 13.23 2.59
CA ARG A 44 -25.71 14.61 2.19
C ARG A 44 -24.64 15.63 2.57
N LEU A 45 -24.07 15.49 3.76
CA LEU A 45 -23.06 16.41 4.28
C LEU A 45 -21.72 16.30 3.54
N LEU A 46 -21.33 15.09 3.14
CA LEU A 46 -20.03 14.82 2.53
C LEU A 46 -20.03 14.90 1.01
N VAL A 47 -21.18 14.78 0.33
CA VAL A 47 -21.28 14.71 -1.15
C VAL A 47 -20.50 15.82 -1.86
N ASN A 48 -20.55 17.05 -1.33
CA ASN A 48 -19.87 18.22 -1.92
C ASN A 48 -18.44 18.41 -1.38
N GLN A 49 -18.02 17.58 -0.44
CA GLN A 49 -16.72 17.67 0.24
C GLN A 49 -15.73 16.60 -0.23
N VAL A 50 -16.17 15.61 -1.00
CA VAL A 50 -15.28 14.60 -1.54
C VAL A 50 -14.53 15.16 -2.76
N ASP A 51 -13.22 15.26 -2.62
CA ASP A 51 -12.32 15.59 -3.71
C ASP A 51 -11.14 14.61 -3.78
N ARG A 52 -10.29 14.79 -4.78
CA ARG A 52 -9.07 13.99 -4.97
C ARG A 52 -8.19 13.98 -3.72
N LYS A 53 -8.05 15.12 -3.03
CA LYS A 53 -7.17 15.24 -1.86
C LYS A 53 -7.68 14.34 -0.73
N LEU A 54 -8.98 14.34 -0.46
CA LEU A 54 -9.61 13.55 0.60
C LEU A 54 -9.32 12.06 0.43
N VAL A 55 -9.54 11.52 -0.77
CA VAL A 55 -9.47 10.08 -1.03
C VAL A 55 -8.07 9.57 -1.38
N LYS A 56 -7.17 10.44 -1.88
CA LYS A 56 -5.83 10.04 -2.36
C LYS A 56 -5.05 9.21 -1.33
N GLN A 57 -5.02 9.64 -0.07
CA GLN A 57 -4.20 8.96 0.94
C GLN A 57 -4.74 7.55 1.24
N THR A 58 -6.05 7.42 1.37
CA THR A 58 -6.70 6.14 1.65
C THR A 58 -6.55 5.19 0.47
N VAL A 59 -6.70 5.67 -0.77
CA VAL A 59 -6.47 4.85 -1.98
C VAL A 59 -5.02 4.36 -2.04
N MET A 60 -4.06 5.26 -1.86
CA MET A 60 -2.63 4.89 -1.90
C MET A 60 -2.26 3.90 -0.81
N THR A 61 -2.77 4.04 0.41
CA THR A 61 -2.39 3.13 1.51
C THR A 61 -3.18 1.82 1.53
N SER A 62 -4.34 1.76 0.87
CA SER A 62 -5.18 0.55 0.86
C SER A 62 -4.58 -0.59 0.06
N VAL A 63 -3.88 -0.29 -1.03
CA VAL A 63 -3.12 -1.29 -1.80
C VAL A 63 -1.92 -1.85 -1.02
N TYR A 64 -1.52 -1.16 0.06
CA TYR A 64 -0.47 -1.59 0.98
C TYR A 64 -1.01 -2.16 2.30
N GLY A 65 -2.30 -2.55 2.34
CA GLY A 65 -2.87 -3.26 3.49
C GLY A 65 -3.36 -2.36 4.63
N VAL A 66 -3.77 -1.10 4.36
CA VAL A 66 -4.42 -0.27 5.38
C VAL A 66 -5.69 -0.96 5.91
N THR A 67 -5.88 -0.93 7.23
CA THR A 67 -7.11 -1.42 7.86
C THR A 67 -8.21 -0.37 7.80
N TYR A 68 -9.47 -0.78 8.05
CA TYR A 68 -10.59 0.15 8.18
C TYR A 68 -10.30 1.30 9.17
N ILE A 69 -9.70 0.97 10.31
CA ILE A 69 -9.33 1.96 11.34
C ILE A 69 -8.30 2.95 10.77
N GLY A 70 -7.28 2.46 10.09
CA GLY A 70 -6.27 3.33 9.45
C GLY A 70 -6.86 4.22 8.36
N ALA A 71 -7.74 3.69 7.52
CA ALA A 71 -8.46 4.45 6.49
C ALA A 71 -9.32 5.58 7.11
N ARG A 72 -10.07 5.25 8.18
CA ARG A 72 -10.88 6.23 8.92
C ARG A 72 -10.04 7.36 9.47
N GLU A 73 -8.92 7.06 10.13
CA GLU A 73 -8.06 8.11 10.71
C GLU A 73 -7.44 9.02 9.64
N GLN A 74 -7.07 8.46 8.48
CA GLN A 74 -6.59 9.26 7.36
C GLN A 74 -7.66 10.23 6.84
N ILE A 75 -8.89 9.75 6.67
CA ILE A 75 -10.01 10.59 6.22
C ILE A 75 -10.37 11.62 7.28
N LYS A 76 -10.44 11.23 8.56
CA LYS A 76 -10.74 12.13 9.68
C LYS A 76 -9.76 13.30 9.72
N ARG A 77 -8.46 13.04 9.59
CA ARG A 77 -7.43 14.11 9.52
C ARG A 77 -7.68 15.09 8.38
N ARG A 78 -8.04 14.58 7.20
CA ARG A 78 -8.34 15.43 6.02
C ARG A 78 -9.65 16.19 6.14
N LEU A 79 -10.65 15.66 6.84
CA LEU A 79 -11.88 16.39 7.17
C LEU A 79 -11.61 17.48 8.22
N LYS A 80 -10.76 17.21 9.21
CA LYS A 80 -10.31 18.21 10.20
C LYS A 80 -9.64 19.42 9.55
N GLU A 81 -8.74 19.20 8.59
CA GLU A 81 -8.08 20.28 7.83
C GLU A 81 -9.06 21.26 7.15
N ARG A 82 -10.31 20.85 6.93
CA ARG A 82 -11.32 21.67 6.25
C ARG A 82 -12.25 22.44 7.20
N ASN A 83 -12.22 22.17 8.51
CA ASN A 83 -13.07 22.81 9.52
C ASN A 83 -14.58 22.87 9.20
N ILE A 84 -15.12 21.87 8.51
CA ILE A 84 -16.52 21.85 8.06
C ILE A 84 -17.46 21.26 9.12
N LEU A 85 -16.92 20.40 9.98
CA LEU A 85 -17.67 19.71 11.03
C LEU A 85 -17.18 20.19 12.39
N PRO A 86 -17.93 21.07 13.09
CA PRO A 86 -17.54 21.60 14.39
C PRO A 86 -17.74 20.57 15.52
N ASP A 87 -18.63 19.60 15.34
CA ASP A 87 -18.92 18.56 16.33
C ASP A 87 -18.07 17.29 16.12
N ASP A 88 -17.39 16.85 17.18
CA ASP A 88 -16.50 15.68 17.17
C ASP A 88 -17.27 14.38 16.92
N MET A 89 -18.52 14.29 17.38
CA MET A 89 -19.37 13.11 17.19
C MET A 89 -19.82 12.98 15.73
N GLN A 90 -20.30 14.06 15.12
CA GLN A 90 -20.60 14.14 13.68
C GLN A 90 -19.35 13.87 12.83
N MET A 91 -18.20 14.41 13.23
CA MET A 91 -16.94 14.17 12.52
C MET A 91 -16.54 12.70 12.54
N PHE A 92 -16.71 12.02 13.68
CA PHE A 92 -16.46 10.58 13.78
C PHE A 92 -17.42 9.76 12.90
N GLY A 93 -18.72 10.07 12.93
CA GLY A 93 -19.74 9.42 12.10
C GLY A 93 -19.47 9.60 10.61
N ALA A 94 -19.21 10.84 10.19
CA ALA A 94 -18.86 11.19 8.82
C ALA A 94 -17.58 10.48 8.35
N SER A 95 -16.54 10.43 9.19
CA SER A 95 -15.28 9.74 8.88
C SER A 95 -15.48 8.23 8.73
N CYS A 96 -16.31 7.61 9.59
CA CYS A 96 -16.65 6.19 9.49
C CYS A 96 -17.40 5.89 8.18
N TYR A 97 -18.42 6.69 7.86
CA TYR A 97 -19.19 6.55 6.62
C TYR A 97 -18.29 6.70 5.39
N ALA A 98 -17.51 7.79 5.32
CA ALA A 98 -16.59 8.06 4.22
C ALA A 98 -15.56 6.93 4.04
N ALA A 99 -14.98 6.41 5.13
CA ALA A 99 -14.05 5.29 5.08
C ALA A 99 -14.71 4.02 4.53
N LYS A 100 -15.93 3.71 4.98
CA LYS A 100 -16.69 2.56 4.50
C LYS A 100 -16.95 2.65 3.00
N ILE A 101 -17.49 3.77 2.51
CA ILE A 101 -17.77 3.94 1.08
C ILE A 101 -16.49 3.90 0.25
N THR A 102 -15.44 4.56 0.71
CA THR A 102 -14.12 4.55 0.05
C THR A 102 -13.59 3.12 -0.08
N LEU A 103 -13.66 2.32 0.98
CA LEU A 103 -13.18 0.94 0.98
C LEU A 103 -14.08 -0.03 0.18
N THR A 104 -15.38 0.27 0.09
CA THR A 104 -16.32 -0.45 -0.77
C THR A 104 -16.01 -0.17 -2.25
N ALA A 105 -15.88 1.10 -2.64
CA ALA A 105 -15.49 1.48 -4.00
C ALA A 105 -14.13 0.86 -4.39
N LEU A 106 -13.16 0.83 -3.45
CA LEU A 106 -11.87 0.20 -3.68
C LEU A 106 -12.01 -1.31 -3.89
N GLY A 107 -12.90 -1.96 -3.15
CA GLY A 107 -13.17 -3.39 -3.29
C GLY A 107 -13.76 -3.78 -4.63
N GLU A 108 -14.68 -2.96 -5.14
CA GLU A 108 -15.30 -3.16 -6.45
C GLU A 108 -14.28 -2.96 -7.58
N MET A 109 -13.44 -1.91 -7.49
CA MET A 109 -12.49 -1.58 -8.55
C MET A 109 -11.24 -2.47 -8.58
N PHE A 110 -10.80 -2.96 -7.42
CA PHE A 110 -9.53 -3.71 -7.29
C PHE A 110 -9.74 -5.15 -6.79
N LYS A 111 -10.75 -5.83 -7.33
CA LYS A 111 -11.09 -7.22 -6.93
C LYS A 111 -9.90 -8.17 -7.09
N ALA A 112 -9.22 -8.15 -8.24
CA ALA A 112 -8.05 -8.99 -8.50
C ALA A 112 -6.90 -8.72 -7.52
N ALA A 113 -6.56 -7.45 -7.28
CA ALA A 113 -5.52 -7.09 -6.32
C ALA A 113 -5.89 -7.52 -4.89
N ARG A 114 -7.16 -7.40 -4.48
CA ARG A 114 -7.63 -7.92 -3.19
C ARG A 114 -7.50 -9.43 -3.08
N SER A 115 -7.84 -10.16 -4.13
CA SER A 115 -7.67 -11.61 -4.16
C SER A 115 -6.19 -12.01 -3.97
N ILE A 116 -5.27 -11.33 -4.66
CA ILE A 116 -3.82 -11.57 -4.50
C ILE A 116 -3.35 -11.23 -3.09
N MET A 117 -3.74 -10.07 -2.54
CA MET A 117 -3.38 -9.69 -1.17
C MET A 117 -3.90 -10.68 -0.12
N SER A 118 -5.13 -11.19 -0.30
CA SER A 118 -5.70 -12.22 0.57
C SER A 118 -4.89 -13.51 0.48
N TRP A 119 -4.61 -13.96 -0.75
CA TRP A 119 -3.83 -15.17 -0.99
C TRP A 119 -2.43 -15.09 -0.35
N LEU A 120 -1.70 -13.98 -0.56
CA LEU A 120 -0.42 -13.73 0.11
C LEU A 120 -0.57 -13.78 1.64
N GLY A 121 -1.59 -13.11 2.19
CA GLY A 121 -1.86 -13.12 3.62
C GLY A 121 -2.16 -14.51 4.19
N ASP A 122 -2.82 -15.37 3.43
CA ASP A 122 -3.14 -16.73 3.83
C ASP A 122 -1.90 -17.64 3.74
N CYS A 123 -1.05 -17.49 2.71
CA CYS A 123 0.27 -18.14 2.66
C CYS A 123 1.14 -17.75 3.87
N ALA A 124 1.23 -16.45 4.17
CA ALA A 124 1.99 -15.96 5.32
C ALA A 124 1.48 -16.52 6.66
N LYS A 125 0.16 -16.76 6.78
CA LYS A 125 -0.43 -17.35 7.98
C LYS A 125 0.04 -18.80 8.16
N VAL A 126 0.06 -19.59 7.09
CA VAL A 126 0.51 -21.00 7.12
C VAL A 126 2.01 -21.07 7.44
N ILE A 127 2.84 -20.25 6.81
CA ILE A 127 4.29 -20.23 7.08
C ILE A 127 4.57 -19.84 8.55
N ALA A 128 3.87 -18.83 9.05
CA ALA A 128 4.06 -18.36 10.42
C ALA A 128 3.47 -19.29 11.50
N SER A 129 2.55 -20.22 11.16
CA SER A 129 2.10 -21.23 12.13
C SER A 129 3.19 -22.24 12.47
N ASP A 130 4.13 -22.46 11.55
CA ASP A 130 5.31 -23.30 11.76
C ASP A 130 6.48 -22.51 12.40
N ASN A 131 6.20 -21.30 12.91
CA ASN A 131 7.17 -20.36 13.47
C ASN A 131 8.32 -19.98 12.49
N LEU A 132 8.05 -20.05 11.19
CA LEU A 132 8.98 -19.62 10.15
C LEU A 132 8.67 -18.19 9.69
N PRO A 133 9.68 -17.35 9.38
CA PRO A 133 9.45 -16.05 8.77
C PRO A 133 9.11 -16.21 7.28
N VAL A 134 8.28 -15.31 6.76
CA VAL A 134 8.03 -15.24 5.32
C VAL A 134 9.30 -14.77 4.61
N ARG A 135 9.70 -15.49 3.54
CA ARG A 135 10.90 -15.24 2.74
C ARG A 135 10.67 -15.49 1.26
N TRP A 136 11.08 -14.61 0.37
CA TRP A 136 10.96 -14.85 -1.07
C TRP A 136 12.19 -14.34 -1.79
N THR A 137 12.35 -14.72 -3.05
CA THR A 137 13.41 -14.20 -3.91
C THR A 137 12.76 -13.27 -4.92
N THR A 138 13.30 -12.05 -5.06
CA THR A 138 12.86 -11.11 -6.08
C THR A 138 13.17 -11.62 -7.49
N PRO A 139 12.52 -11.09 -8.55
CA PRO A 139 12.86 -11.44 -9.93
C PRO A 139 14.33 -11.19 -10.32
N LEU A 140 15.05 -10.36 -9.55
CA LEU A 140 16.49 -10.11 -9.71
C LEU A 140 17.38 -11.03 -8.88
N GLY A 141 16.83 -12.04 -8.20
CA GLY A 141 17.59 -12.98 -7.39
C GLY A 141 17.91 -12.53 -5.96
N LEU A 142 17.46 -11.34 -5.54
CA LEU A 142 17.68 -10.87 -4.17
C LEU A 142 16.76 -11.64 -3.18
N PRO A 143 17.29 -12.36 -2.18
CA PRO A 143 16.49 -12.95 -1.12
C PRO A 143 15.99 -11.88 -0.15
N VAL A 144 14.70 -11.94 0.19
CA VAL A 144 14.02 -11.04 1.13
C VAL A 144 13.42 -11.87 2.25
N VAL A 145 13.64 -11.46 3.49
CA VAL A 145 13.11 -12.12 4.70
C VAL A 145 12.40 -11.07 5.56
N GLN A 146 11.19 -11.37 6.01
CA GLN A 146 10.46 -10.48 6.92
C GLN A 146 11.00 -10.60 8.36
N PRO A 147 11.50 -9.50 8.96
CA PRO A 147 12.15 -9.53 10.27
C PRO A 147 11.17 -9.51 11.46
N TYR A 148 9.88 -9.79 11.24
CA TYR A 148 8.85 -9.62 12.27
C TYR A 148 8.87 -10.77 13.29
N ARG A 149 9.70 -10.60 14.32
CA ARG A 149 9.86 -11.48 15.49
C ARG A 149 9.38 -10.79 16.77
N GLN A 150 8.98 -11.57 17.77
CA GLN A 150 8.61 -11.02 19.07
C GLN A 150 9.84 -10.41 19.74
N LEU A 151 9.66 -9.24 20.33
CA LEU A 151 10.71 -8.57 21.09
C LEU A 151 10.63 -9.03 22.54
N GLY A 152 11.70 -9.65 23.01
CA GLY A 152 11.95 -9.96 24.41
C GLY A 152 12.64 -8.79 25.10
N ARG A 153 12.53 -8.75 26.43
CA ARG A 153 13.29 -7.81 27.27
C ARG A 153 14.55 -8.49 27.77
N HIS A 154 15.67 -7.81 27.66
CA HIS A 154 16.95 -8.25 28.20
C HIS A 154 17.45 -7.22 29.21
N LEU A 155 17.59 -7.65 30.46
CA LEU A 155 18.03 -6.79 31.56
C LEU A 155 19.54 -6.89 31.69
N ILE A 156 20.25 -5.78 31.49
CA ILE A 156 21.69 -5.68 31.69
C ILE A 156 21.95 -4.89 32.97
N LYS A 157 22.46 -5.57 33.99
CA LYS A 157 22.89 -4.91 35.23
C LYS A 157 24.26 -4.27 34.98
N THR A 158 24.33 -2.95 35.09
CA THR A 158 25.58 -2.18 35.11
C THR A 158 25.90 -1.74 36.54
N SER A 159 27.06 -1.13 36.76
CA SER A 159 27.45 -0.57 38.06
C SER A 159 26.53 0.58 38.53
N LEU A 160 25.89 1.29 37.60
CA LEU A 160 25.01 2.43 37.90
C LEU A 160 23.52 2.06 37.96
N GLN A 161 23.07 1.16 37.07
CA GLN A 161 21.64 0.82 36.95
C GLN A 161 21.41 -0.45 36.12
N VAL A 162 20.18 -0.95 36.15
CA VAL A 162 19.72 -2.03 35.25
C VAL A 162 19.11 -1.42 33.99
N LEU A 163 19.74 -1.66 32.85
CA LEU A 163 19.25 -1.25 31.53
C LEU A 163 18.32 -2.33 30.98
N THR A 164 17.13 -1.93 30.49
CA THR A 164 16.22 -2.83 29.77
C THR A 164 16.42 -2.64 28.27
N LEU A 165 17.05 -3.61 27.62
CA LEU A 165 17.18 -3.63 26.17
C LEU A 165 16.09 -4.50 25.54
N GLN A 166 15.72 -4.19 24.31
CA GLN A 166 14.90 -5.07 23.49
C GLN A 166 15.80 -6.00 22.68
N ARG A 167 15.51 -7.29 22.71
CA ARG A 167 16.20 -8.32 21.92
C ARG A 167 15.16 -9.12 21.16
N GLU A 168 15.42 -9.39 19.89
CA GLU A 168 14.57 -10.29 19.10
C GLU A 168 14.61 -11.72 19.68
N THR A 169 13.44 -12.34 19.77
CA THR A 169 13.29 -13.76 20.12
C THR A 169 13.15 -14.62 18.88
N ASP A 170 13.26 -15.94 19.04
CA ASP A 170 13.05 -16.87 17.93
C ASP A 170 11.57 -17.02 17.52
N LYS A 171 10.65 -16.41 18.27
CA LYS A 171 9.21 -16.51 18.01
C LYS A 171 8.75 -15.47 17.00
N VAL A 172 8.12 -15.92 15.93
CA VAL A 172 7.63 -15.09 14.83
C VAL A 172 6.31 -14.40 15.21
N MET A 173 6.12 -13.15 14.79
CA MET A 173 4.86 -12.42 14.97
C MET A 173 3.88 -12.71 13.83
N MET A 174 3.11 -13.80 13.95
CA MET A 174 2.15 -14.24 12.91
C MET A 174 1.26 -13.13 12.36
N LYS A 175 0.66 -12.31 13.23
CA LYS A 175 -0.20 -11.19 12.80
C LYS A 175 0.55 -10.18 11.92
N ARG A 176 1.80 -9.84 12.29
CA ARG A 176 2.61 -8.86 11.55
C ARG A 176 3.09 -9.43 10.22
N GLN A 177 3.56 -10.67 10.19
CA GLN A 177 3.96 -11.37 8.96
C GLN A 177 2.82 -11.35 7.93
N ARG A 178 1.61 -11.77 8.34
CA ARG A 178 0.41 -11.76 7.50
C ARG A 178 0.10 -10.37 6.93
N THR A 179 0.04 -9.35 7.79
CA THR A 179 -0.36 -8.00 7.35
C THR A 179 0.70 -7.29 6.52
N ALA A 180 1.97 -7.63 6.71
CA ALA A 180 3.09 -6.95 6.06
C ALA A 180 3.56 -7.65 4.77
N PHE A 181 3.15 -8.89 4.52
CA PHE A 181 3.60 -9.61 3.33
C PHE A 181 3.13 -8.97 2.02
N PRO A 182 1.85 -8.64 1.81
CA PRO A 182 1.43 -7.97 0.58
C PRO A 182 2.18 -6.66 0.28
N PRO A 183 2.31 -5.69 1.22
CA PRO A 183 3.04 -4.46 0.92
C PRO A 183 4.54 -4.69 0.69
N ASN A 184 5.20 -5.55 1.47
CA ASN A 184 6.62 -5.81 1.29
C ASN A 184 6.89 -6.52 -0.04
N PHE A 185 5.98 -7.40 -0.47
CA PHE A 185 6.07 -8.06 -1.76
C PHE A 185 6.01 -7.05 -2.91
N VAL A 186 5.02 -6.15 -2.91
CA VAL A 186 4.91 -5.07 -3.91
C VAL A 186 6.14 -4.17 -3.89
N HIS A 187 6.62 -3.74 -2.72
CA HIS A 187 7.83 -2.93 -2.62
C HIS A 187 9.07 -3.63 -3.19
N SER A 188 9.15 -4.96 -3.07
CA SER A 188 10.25 -5.73 -3.66
C SER A 188 10.19 -5.75 -5.19
N LEU A 189 8.99 -5.74 -5.78
CA LEU A 189 8.79 -5.60 -7.23
C LEU A 189 9.12 -4.18 -7.69
N ASP A 190 8.68 -3.16 -6.95
CA ASP A 190 9.01 -1.76 -7.23
C ASP A 190 10.54 -1.53 -7.22
N GLY A 191 11.23 -2.12 -6.23
CA GLY A 191 12.69 -2.10 -6.16
C GLY A 191 13.36 -2.85 -7.32
N SER A 192 12.79 -3.98 -7.74
CA SER A 192 13.28 -4.75 -8.89
C SER A 192 13.15 -3.94 -10.19
N HIS A 193 11.98 -3.32 -10.41
CA HIS A 193 11.72 -2.47 -11.58
C HIS A 193 12.66 -1.26 -11.63
N MET A 194 12.87 -0.59 -10.49
CA MET A 194 13.81 0.51 -10.37
C MET A 194 15.23 0.08 -10.77
N MET A 195 15.70 -1.05 -10.24
CA MET A 195 17.05 -1.55 -10.52
C MET A 195 17.21 -1.97 -11.99
N MET A 196 16.23 -2.68 -12.56
CA MET A 196 16.19 -3.03 -13.98
C MET A 196 16.28 -1.78 -14.87
N THR A 197 15.51 -0.75 -14.52
CA THR A 197 15.50 0.54 -15.22
C THR A 197 16.86 1.24 -15.10
N ALA A 198 17.44 1.30 -13.90
CA ALA A 198 18.74 1.93 -13.66
C ALA A 198 19.86 1.27 -14.49
N VAL A 199 19.90 -0.07 -14.54
CA VAL A 199 20.86 -0.82 -15.35
C VAL A 199 20.68 -0.53 -16.84
N ALA A 200 19.44 -0.49 -17.32
CA ALA A 200 19.13 -0.20 -18.72
C ALA A 200 19.46 1.24 -19.11
N CYS A 201 19.15 2.22 -18.24
CA CYS A 201 19.54 3.62 -18.42
C CYS A 201 21.07 3.76 -18.51
N LYS A 202 21.82 3.11 -17.61
CA LYS A 202 23.30 3.11 -17.65
C LYS A 202 23.83 2.54 -18.97
N LYS A 203 23.30 1.40 -19.42
CA LYS A 203 23.66 0.79 -20.72
C LYS A 203 23.36 1.72 -21.91
N ALA A 204 22.31 2.53 -21.81
CA ALA A 204 21.90 3.48 -22.82
C ALA A 204 22.62 4.85 -22.73
N GLY A 205 23.57 5.01 -21.80
CA GLY A 205 24.36 6.23 -21.60
C GLY A 205 23.65 7.33 -20.79
N LEU A 206 22.57 7.01 -20.06
CA LEU A 206 21.80 7.97 -19.28
C LEU A 206 22.27 8.02 -17.83
N ASN A 207 22.30 9.22 -17.26
CA ASN A 207 22.39 9.39 -15.81
C ASN A 207 21.03 9.10 -15.16
N PHE A 208 21.02 8.26 -14.12
CA PHE A 208 19.81 7.86 -13.43
C PHE A 208 19.95 8.09 -11.92
N ALA A 209 18.93 8.67 -11.29
CA ALA A 209 18.77 8.68 -9.85
C ALA A 209 17.33 8.29 -9.49
N GLY A 210 17.17 7.37 -8.54
CA GLY A 210 15.87 6.92 -8.06
C GLY A 210 15.64 7.36 -6.62
N VAL A 211 14.47 7.94 -6.36
CA VAL A 211 13.94 8.19 -5.01
C VAL A 211 12.60 7.47 -4.92
N HIS A 212 12.64 6.21 -4.45
CA HIS A 212 11.47 5.33 -4.39
C HIS A 212 10.71 5.23 -5.73
N ASP A 213 9.53 5.86 -5.82
CA ASP A 213 8.64 5.85 -6.97
C ASP A 213 8.93 6.96 -7.99
N SER A 214 10.00 7.73 -7.79
CA SER A 214 10.36 8.88 -8.62
C SER A 214 11.74 8.70 -9.23
N TYR A 215 11.84 8.78 -10.56
CA TYR A 215 13.08 8.56 -11.31
C TYR A 215 13.52 9.84 -12.02
N TRP A 216 14.80 10.15 -11.93
CA TRP A 216 15.37 11.43 -12.33
C TRP A 216 16.52 11.21 -13.33
N THR A 217 16.59 12.08 -14.32
CA THR A 217 17.65 12.13 -15.34
C THR A 217 17.85 13.57 -15.84
N HIS A 218 18.72 13.79 -16.82
CA HIS A 218 18.85 15.09 -17.48
C HIS A 218 17.63 15.38 -18.36
N ALA A 219 17.27 16.65 -18.54
CA ALA A 219 16.03 17.03 -19.23
C ALA A 219 15.96 16.50 -20.67
N CYS A 220 17.08 16.47 -21.38
CA CYS A 220 17.20 15.92 -22.73
C CYS A 220 16.94 14.41 -22.82
N ASP A 221 17.11 13.67 -21.73
CA ASP A 221 17.04 12.21 -21.71
C ASP A 221 15.68 11.66 -21.23
N VAL A 222 14.76 12.55 -20.82
CA VAL A 222 13.48 12.20 -20.19
C VAL A 222 12.65 11.27 -21.07
N GLU A 223 12.53 11.56 -22.37
CA GLU A 223 11.76 10.74 -23.30
C GLU A 223 12.33 9.33 -23.43
N LYS A 224 13.66 9.23 -23.55
CA LYS A 224 14.37 7.97 -23.66
C LYS A 224 14.27 7.15 -22.37
N MET A 225 14.39 7.80 -21.20
CA MET A 225 14.17 7.15 -19.90
C MET A 225 12.73 6.64 -19.76
N ASN A 226 11.73 7.42 -20.17
CA ASN A 226 10.32 7.00 -20.11
C ASN A 226 10.04 5.77 -20.96
N ARG A 227 10.69 5.65 -22.12
CA ARG A 227 10.60 4.45 -22.96
C ARG A 227 11.19 3.24 -22.25
N ILE A 228 12.42 3.35 -21.75
CA ILE A 228 13.11 2.28 -21.01
C ILE A 228 12.30 1.83 -19.79
N LEU A 229 11.73 2.77 -19.04
CA LEU A 229 10.90 2.50 -17.86
C LEU A 229 9.71 1.60 -18.21
N ARG A 230 8.99 1.91 -19.30
CA ARG A 230 7.84 1.10 -19.76
C ARG A 230 8.25 -0.26 -20.28
N GLU A 231 9.33 -0.32 -21.05
CA GLU A 231 9.91 -1.59 -21.54
C GLU A 231 10.25 -2.52 -20.36
N LYS A 232 10.95 -1.99 -19.34
CA LYS A 232 11.33 -2.78 -18.16
C LYS A 232 10.15 -3.13 -17.26
N PHE A 233 9.08 -2.35 -17.29
CA PHE A 233 7.84 -2.69 -16.61
C PHE A 233 7.17 -3.90 -17.27
N VAL A 234 7.05 -3.89 -18.61
CA VAL A 234 6.50 -5.03 -19.35
C VAL A 234 7.35 -6.27 -19.12
N GLU A 235 8.67 -6.18 -19.29
CA GLU A 235 9.61 -7.28 -19.07
C GLU A 235 9.50 -7.90 -17.67
N LEU A 236 9.33 -7.08 -16.62
CA LEU A 236 9.18 -7.57 -15.26
C LEU A 236 7.88 -8.39 -15.09
N TYR A 237 6.75 -7.88 -15.60
CA TYR A 237 5.43 -8.47 -15.39
C TYR A 237 5.02 -9.53 -16.44
N ASP A 238 5.80 -9.70 -17.50
CA ASP A 238 5.65 -10.81 -18.45
C ASP A 238 6.10 -12.15 -17.84
N ALA A 239 6.95 -12.10 -16.81
CA ALA A 239 7.33 -13.27 -16.03
C ALA A 239 6.19 -13.74 -15.09
N PRO A 240 6.05 -15.06 -14.83
CA PRO A 240 5.02 -15.60 -13.95
C PRO A 240 5.36 -15.39 -12.45
N ILE A 241 5.37 -14.12 -12.02
CA ILE A 241 5.84 -13.68 -10.70
C ILE A 241 5.16 -14.44 -9.55
N LEU A 242 3.83 -14.58 -9.60
CA LEU A 242 3.07 -15.21 -8.51
C LEU A 242 3.32 -16.72 -8.42
N GLU A 243 3.52 -17.39 -9.55
CA GLU A 243 3.82 -18.82 -9.60
C GLU A 243 5.21 -19.10 -9.02
N ASN A 244 6.19 -18.28 -9.39
CA ASN A 244 7.55 -18.39 -8.86
C ASN A 244 7.63 -18.24 -7.33
N VAL A 245 6.79 -17.39 -6.75
CA VAL A 245 6.69 -17.22 -5.28
C VAL A 245 6.06 -18.44 -4.61
N SER A 246 5.08 -19.07 -5.28
CA SER A 246 4.38 -20.24 -4.74
C SER A 246 5.28 -21.48 -4.63
N ILE A 247 6.25 -21.61 -5.54
CA ILE A 247 7.15 -22.78 -5.64
C ILE A 247 8.28 -22.72 -4.60
N VAL A 248 8.84 -21.53 -4.34
CA VAL A 248 10.08 -21.39 -3.54
C VAL A 248 9.83 -21.49 -2.02
N GLN A 249 8.60 -21.25 -1.54
CA GLN A 249 8.32 -21.24 -0.10
C GLN A 249 7.64 -22.48 0.46
N ILE A 250 6.91 -23.26 -0.35
CA ILE A 250 6.10 -24.38 0.15
C ILE A 250 6.87 -25.71 0.12
N PHE A 251 7.84 -25.87 -0.80
CA PHE A 251 8.54 -27.15 -1.01
C PHE A 251 10.07 -27.07 -0.88
N GLY A 252 10.65 -25.88 -0.75
CA GLY A 252 12.08 -25.71 -0.50
C GLY A 252 12.43 -25.95 0.97
N LYS A 253 12.68 -27.21 1.35
CA LYS A 253 13.60 -27.48 2.47
C LYS A 253 14.95 -26.81 2.16
N PRO A 254 15.68 -26.33 3.19
CA PRO A 254 16.99 -25.70 3.01
C PRO A 254 17.93 -26.56 2.15
#